data_AF-A0AAU7E6K3-F1
#
_entry.id   AF-A0AAU7E6K3-F1
#
_cell.length_a   1.000
_cell.length_b   1.000
_cell.length_c   1.000
_cell.angle_alpha   90.00
_cell.angle_beta   90.00
_cell.angle_gamma   90.00
#
_symmetry.space_group_name_H-M   'P 1'
#
loop_
_entity.id
_entity.type
_entity.pdbx_description
1 polymer ?
#
loop_
_entity_poly.entity_id
_entity_poly.type
_entity_poly.pdbx_seq_one_letter_code
_entity_poly.pdbx_strand_id
1 'polypeptide(L)'
;MMAKFRVQYSAGFGHFTQNHKGFGPTIYIEEIVEFDNGKDYFDYMDFYKAYSKEDDTYFHISFLEDRPLSDKEITIRNEYRKLRDIKCKHAKEEFIRNNELDMEHLSTNGD
;
A
#
# COMPACT_ATOMS: atom_id res chain seq x y z
N MET A 1 0.68 26.67 14.32
CA MET A 1 0.71 26.71 12.84
C MET A 1 0.71 25.25 12.40
N MET A 2 -0.26 24.82 11.60
CA MET A 2 -0.32 23.43 11.10
C MET A 2 0.69 23.28 9.96
N ALA A 3 1.39 22.16 9.90
CA ALA A 3 2.39 21.90 8.88
C ALA A 3 1.77 21.09 7.74
N LYS A 4 2.00 21.53 6.50
CA LYS A 4 1.72 20.73 5.31
C LYS A 4 2.98 19.98 4.92
N PHE A 5 2.84 18.72 4.52
CA PHE A 5 3.94 17.85 4.15
C PHE A 5 3.79 17.40 2.70
N ARG A 6 4.87 17.53 1.92
CA ARG A 6 4.95 17.01 0.57
C ARG A 6 5.37 15.54 0.61
N VAL A 7 4.49 14.69 0.10
CA VAL A 7 4.65 13.24 0.19
C VAL A 7 4.41 12.64 -1.18
N GLN A 8 5.32 11.79 -1.64
CA GLN A 8 5.06 10.88 -2.75
C GLN A 8 4.59 9.54 -2.19
N TYR A 9 3.57 8.96 -2.78
CA TYR A 9 3.14 7.61 -2.40
C TYR A 9 2.74 6.80 -3.62
N SER A 10 2.78 5.48 -3.46
CA SER A 10 2.31 4.54 -4.47
C SER A 10 1.53 3.40 -3.82
N ALA A 11 0.47 2.96 -4.48
CA ALA A 11 -0.38 1.86 -4.02
C ALA A 11 -0.76 0.93 -5.18
N GLY A 12 -0.98 -0.35 -4.87
CA GLY A 12 -1.22 -1.37 -5.88
C GLY A 12 -2.02 -2.58 -5.42
N PHE A 13 -2.78 -3.14 -6.35
CA PHE A 13 -3.57 -4.37 -6.16
C PHE A 13 -2.80 -5.59 -6.63
N GLY A 14 -3.20 -6.76 -6.13
CA GLY A 14 -2.57 -8.02 -6.53
C GLY A 14 -2.89 -8.40 -7.98
N HIS A 15 -1.92 -8.95 -8.70
CA HIS A 15 -2.13 -9.66 -9.95
C HIS A 15 -1.24 -10.91 -10.04
N PHE A 16 -1.71 -11.91 -10.78
CA PHE A 16 -0.87 -13.02 -11.20
C PHE A 16 -0.04 -12.62 -12.42
N THR A 17 1.26 -12.88 -12.37
CA THR A 17 2.12 -12.66 -13.54
C THR A 17 1.85 -13.73 -14.60
N GLN A 18 1.94 -13.36 -15.88
CA GLN A 18 1.57 -14.20 -17.04
C GLN A 18 2.31 -15.55 -17.16
N ASN A 19 3.33 -15.81 -16.32
CA ASN A 19 4.15 -17.03 -16.36
C ASN A 19 3.94 -17.97 -15.14
N HIS A 20 2.81 -17.85 -14.43
CA HIS A 20 2.31 -18.82 -13.44
C HIS A 20 3.20 -19.19 -12.24
N LYS A 21 4.13 -18.32 -11.79
CA LYS A 21 4.85 -18.53 -10.52
C LYS A 21 5.07 -17.28 -9.65
N GLY A 22 4.58 -16.11 -10.06
CA GLY A 22 4.81 -14.84 -9.36
C GLY A 22 3.52 -14.11 -9.01
N PHE A 23 3.52 -13.48 -7.83
CA PHE A 23 2.54 -12.47 -7.44
C PHE A 23 3.23 -11.10 -7.52
N GLY A 24 2.64 -10.16 -8.26
CA GLY A 24 3.11 -8.79 -8.34
C GLY A 24 2.01 -7.81 -7.97
N PRO A 25 2.35 -6.61 -7.49
CA PRO A 25 1.38 -5.52 -7.41
C PRO A 25 1.24 -4.84 -8.79
N THR A 26 0.02 -4.60 -9.24
CA THR A 26 -0.28 -3.61 -10.28
C THR A 26 -0.45 -2.27 -9.58
N ILE A 27 0.49 -1.36 -9.79
CA ILE A 27 0.41 0.01 -9.26
C ILE A 27 -0.73 0.74 -9.96
N TYR A 28 -1.75 1.14 -9.21
CA TYR A 28 -2.87 1.91 -9.75
C TYR A 28 -2.73 3.41 -9.48
N ILE A 29 -1.85 3.79 -8.55
CA ILE A 29 -1.58 5.18 -8.21
C ILE A 29 -0.12 5.37 -7.84
N GLU A 30 0.44 6.44 -8.37
CA GLU A 30 1.72 7.01 -7.96
C GLU A 30 1.61 8.52 -8.13
N GLU A 31 1.61 9.25 -7.02
CA GLU A 31 1.43 10.70 -7.06
C GLU A 31 2.14 11.41 -5.91
N ILE A 32 2.26 12.73 -6.04
CA ILE A 32 2.78 13.63 -5.02
C ILE A 32 1.62 14.47 -4.50
N VAL A 33 1.41 14.45 -3.20
CA VAL A 33 0.34 15.20 -2.52
C VAL A 33 0.92 16.15 -1.47
N GLU A 34 0.18 17.23 -1.21
CA GLU A 34 0.34 18.01 0.02
C GLU A 34 -0.61 17.46 1.07
N PHE A 35 -0.06 16.91 2.15
CA PHE A 35 -0.83 16.30 3.23
C PHE A 35 -0.80 17.17 4.49
N ASP A 36 -1.98 17.40 5.06
CA ASP A 36 -2.16 18.09 6.33
C ASP A 36 -2.91 17.15 7.29
N ASN A 37 -2.23 16.73 8.36
CA ASN A 37 -2.79 15.91 9.43
C ASN A 37 -3.13 16.74 10.70
N GLY A 38 -3.12 18.07 10.60
CA GLY A 38 -3.37 18.98 11.71
C GLY A 38 -2.30 18.97 12.80
N LYS A 39 -1.16 18.32 12.56
CA LYS A 39 -0.04 18.17 13.50
C LYS A 39 1.16 18.99 13.03
N ASP A 40 2.10 19.20 13.94
CA ASP A 40 3.40 19.80 13.66
C ASP A 40 4.44 18.78 13.16
N TYR A 41 4.07 17.51 13.08
CA TYR A 41 4.89 16.40 12.59
C TYR A 41 4.11 15.53 11.60
N PHE A 42 4.84 14.84 10.72
CA PHE A 42 4.24 13.94 9.75
C PHE A 42 3.86 12.61 10.41
N ASP A 43 2.58 12.26 10.34
CA ASP A 43 2.05 11.04 10.92
C ASP A 43 1.80 10.00 9.81
N TYR A 44 2.73 9.05 9.68
CA TYR A 44 2.64 7.98 8.68
C TYR A 44 1.36 7.15 8.83
N MET A 45 0.81 7.02 10.05
CA MET A 45 -0.41 6.25 10.28
C MET A 45 -1.64 7.00 9.77
N ASP A 46 -1.70 8.32 9.98
CA ASP A 46 -2.80 9.13 9.46
C ASP A 46 -2.77 9.16 7.93
N PHE A 47 -1.57 9.34 7.34
CA PHE A 47 -1.41 9.30 5.89
C PHE A 47 -1.87 7.95 5.32
N TYR A 48 -1.40 6.85 5.91
CA TYR A 48 -1.78 5.51 5.48
C TYR A 48 -3.29 5.30 5.54
N LYS A 49 -3.95 5.67 6.64
CA LYS A 49 -5.41 5.53 6.78
C LYS A 49 -6.19 6.38 5.78
N ALA A 50 -5.67 7.53 5.38
CA ALA A 50 -6.35 8.42 4.44
C ALA A 50 -6.28 7.93 2.99
N TYR A 51 -5.17 7.28 2.61
CA TYR A 51 -4.89 6.95 1.21
C TYR A 51 -4.87 5.45 0.89
N SER A 52 -4.76 4.55 1.88
CA SER A 52 -4.79 3.11 1.65
C SER A 52 -6.20 2.58 1.42
N LYS A 53 -6.33 1.54 0.61
CA LYS A 53 -7.52 0.71 0.46
C LYS A 53 -7.35 -0.63 1.16
N GLU A 54 -8.46 -1.32 1.43
CA GLU A 54 -8.44 -2.60 2.15
C GLU A 54 -7.80 -3.72 1.34
N ASP A 55 -7.95 -3.68 0.01
CA ASP A 55 -7.42 -4.63 -0.96
C ASP A 55 -6.03 -4.26 -1.49
N ASP A 56 -5.40 -3.21 -0.95
CA ASP A 56 -4.02 -2.84 -1.30
C ASP A 56 -3.05 -3.95 -0.89
N THR A 57 -2.37 -4.52 -1.89
CA THR A 57 -1.32 -5.53 -1.70
C THR A 57 0.08 -4.91 -1.70
N TYR A 58 0.14 -3.62 -1.98
CA TYR A 58 1.34 -2.80 -1.95
C TYR A 58 0.99 -1.36 -1.56
N PHE A 59 1.78 -0.78 -0.66
CA PHE A 59 1.70 0.64 -0.31
C PHE A 59 3.09 1.17 0.07
N HIS A 60 3.49 2.30 -0.49
CA HIS A 60 4.78 2.92 -0.22
C HIS A 60 4.64 4.42 -0.01
N ILE A 61 5.38 4.95 0.96
CA ILE A 61 5.40 6.37 1.30
C ILE A 61 6.85 6.84 1.24
N SER A 62 7.07 7.87 0.42
CA SER A 62 8.31 8.63 0.27
C SER A 62 8.10 10.04 0.80
N PHE A 63 8.79 10.36 1.90
CA PHE A 63 8.75 11.67 2.52
C PHE A 63 9.71 12.62 1.77
N LEU A 64 9.19 13.73 1.23
CA LEU A 64 9.96 14.61 0.33
C LEU A 64 10.44 15.91 0.98
N GLU A 65 10.20 16.11 2.27
CA GLU A 65 10.67 17.31 2.96
C GLU A 65 12.20 17.32 3.07
N ASP A 66 12.79 18.50 2.92
CA ASP A 66 14.23 18.73 3.08
C ASP A 66 14.62 18.82 4.57
N ARG A 67 14.25 17.79 5.33
CA ARG A 67 14.60 17.62 6.74
C ARG A 67 14.62 16.14 7.13
N PRO A 68 15.42 15.76 8.14
CA PRO A 68 15.30 14.44 8.72
C PRO A 68 13.96 14.25 9.45
N LEU A 69 13.58 12.99 9.63
CA LEU A 69 12.50 12.61 10.53
C LEU A 69 12.96 12.75 11.97
N SER A 70 12.06 13.25 12.83
CA SER A 70 12.22 13.21 14.27
C SER A 70 12.08 11.78 14.81
N ASP A 71 12.56 11.53 16.04
CA ASP A 71 12.44 10.22 16.71
C ASP A 71 10.98 9.75 16.83
N LYS A 72 10.06 10.71 17.03
CA LYS A 72 8.62 10.47 17.06
C LYS A 72 8.14 9.96 15.70
N GLU A 73 8.49 10.64 14.61
CA GLU A 73 8.11 10.26 13.25
C GLU A 73 8.74 8.92 12.84
N ILE A 74 9.98 8.65 13.27
CA ILE A 74 10.65 7.36 13.06
C ILE A 74 9.88 6.23 13.74
N THR A 75 9.45 6.43 14.99
CA THR A 75 8.66 5.46 15.74
C THR A 75 7.35 5.17 15.03
N ILE A 76 6.62 6.21 14.65
CA ILE A 76 5.33 6.09 13.93
C ILE A 76 5.52 5.38 12.59
N ARG A 77 6.58 5.71 11.83
CA ARG A 77 6.91 5.06 10.56
C ARG A 77 7.11 3.55 10.75
N ASN A 78 7.78 3.14 11.82
CA ASN A 78 8.03 1.73 12.08
C ASN A 78 6.73 0.98 12.42
N GLU A 79 5.83 1.59 13.19
CA GLU A 79 4.51 1.03 13.49
C GLU A 79 3.63 0.94 12.23
N TYR A 80 3.63 2.00 11.40
CA TYR A 80 2.96 1.99 10.11
C TYR A 80 3.46 0.84 9.22
N ARG A 81 4.77 0.65 9.11
CA ARG A 81 5.35 -0.41 8.27
C ARG A 81 4.87 -1.79 8.71
N LYS A 82 4.83 -2.07 10.01
CA LYS A 82 4.30 -3.33 10.55
C LYS A 82 2.83 -3.53 10.16
N LEU A 83 1.99 -2.50 10.38
CA LEU A 83 0.57 -2.57 10.04
C LEU A 83 0.34 -2.79 8.54
N ARG A 84 1.05 -2.02 7.71
CA ARG A 84 1.00 -2.13 6.25
C ARG A 84 1.37 -3.53 5.81
N ASP A 85 2.49 -4.08 6.30
CA ASP A 85 2.97 -5.40 5.89
C ASP A 85 1.95 -6.50 6.24
N ILE A 86 1.30 -6.40 7.41
CA ILE A 86 0.22 -7.30 7.80
C ILE A 86 -0.98 -7.18 6.86
N LYS A 87 -1.44 -5.95 6.59
CA LYS A 87 -2.61 -5.71 5.72
C LYS A 87 -2.37 -6.14 4.28
N CYS A 88 -1.24 -5.74 3.69
CA CYS A 88 -0.88 -6.12 2.33
C CYS A 88 -0.71 -7.63 2.17
N LYS A 89 -0.16 -8.31 3.18
CA LYS A 89 -0.09 -9.77 3.21
C LYS A 89 -1.48 -10.40 3.24
N HIS A 90 -2.37 -9.90 4.10
CA HIS A 90 -3.75 -10.38 4.16
C HIS A 90 -4.47 -10.18 2.83
N ALA A 91 -4.45 -8.97 2.26
CA ALA A 91 -5.06 -8.68 0.96
C ALA A 91 -4.54 -9.60 -0.16
N LYS A 92 -3.23 -9.90 -0.15
CA LYS A 92 -2.64 -10.88 -1.08
C LYS A 92 -3.19 -12.29 -0.86
N GLU A 93 -3.26 -12.77 0.38
CA GLU A 93 -3.80 -14.10 0.71
C GLU A 93 -5.27 -14.22 0.32
N GLU A 94 -6.07 -13.16 0.54
CA GLU A 94 -7.47 -13.12 0.11
C GLU A 94 -7.62 -13.11 -1.41
N PHE A 95 -6.80 -12.33 -2.11
CA PHE A 95 -6.77 -12.34 -3.57
C PHE A 95 -6.48 -13.75 -4.11
N ILE A 96 -5.45 -14.42 -3.59
CA ILE A 96 -5.08 -15.77 -4.00
C ILE A 96 -6.23 -16.73 -3.72
N ARG A 97 -6.78 -16.73 -2.50
CA ARG A 97 -7.90 -17.61 -2.10
C ARG A 97 -9.11 -17.44 -3.02
N ASN A 98 -9.49 -16.20 -3.34
CA ASN A 98 -10.67 -15.94 -4.16
C ASN A 98 -10.47 -16.34 -5.63
N ASN A 99 -9.25 -16.22 -6.16
CA ASN A 99 -8.95 -16.58 -7.55
C ASN A 99 -8.58 -18.06 -7.73
N GLU A 100 -8.04 -18.73 -6.70
CA GLU A 100 -7.85 -20.19 -6.71
C GLU A 100 -9.20 -20.92 -6.70
N LEU A 101 -10.22 -20.39 -6.02
CA LEU A 101 -11.59 -20.89 -6.08
C LEU A 101 -12.21 -20.78 -7.48
N ASP A 102 -11.83 -19.75 -8.26
CA ASP A 102 -12.30 -19.54 -9.63
C ASP A 102 -11.61 -20.45 -10.68
N MET A 103 -10.61 -21.26 -10.30
CA MET A 103 -9.98 -22.22 -11.23
C MET A 103 -10.87 -23.42 -11.58
N GLU A 104 -12.02 -23.61 -10.92
CA GLU A 104 -13.05 -24.58 -11.34
C GLU A 104 -13.80 -24.18 -12.62
N HIS A 105 -13.57 -22.97 -13.16
CA HIS A 105 -14.07 -22.50 -14.45
C HIS A 105 -13.03 -22.51 -15.58
N LEU A 106 -12.02 -23.39 -15.47
CA LEU A 106 -11.24 -23.79 -16.64
C LEU A 106 -12.17 -24.44 -17.66
N SER A 107 -12.49 -23.64 -18.68
CA SER A 107 -13.30 -24.01 -19.84
C SER A 107 -12.90 -25.39 -20.38
N THR A 108 -13.81 -26.38 -20.26
CA THR A 108 -13.74 -27.68 -20.93
C THR A 108 -14.07 -27.56 -22.43
N ASN A 109 -13.46 -26.60 -23.13
CA ASN A 109 -13.60 -26.46 -24.58
C ASN A 109 -12.23 -26.16 -25.20
N GLY A 110 -11.45 -27.22 -25.40
CA GLY A 110 -10.46 -27.31 -26.46
C GLY A 110 -10.94 -28.39 -27.42
N ASP A 111 -11.44 -27.94 -28.58
CA ASP A 111 -11.92 -28.73 -29.72
C ASP A 111 -10.82 -29.65 -30.30
#